data_AF-G4XTV8-F1
#
_entry.id   AF-G4XTV8-F1
#
_cell.length_a   1.000
_cell.length_b   1.000
_cell.length_c   1.000
_cell.angle_alpha   90.00
_cell.angle_beta   90.00
_cell.angle_gamma   90.00
#
_symmetry.space_group_name_H-M   'P 1'
#
loop_
_entity.id
_entity.type
_entity.pdbx_description
1 polymer ?
#
loop_
_entity_poly.entity_id
_entity_poly.type
_entity_poly.pdbx_seq_one_letter_code
_entity_poly.pdbx_strand_id
1 'polypeptide(L)'
;KIKENNMIKKLGDFYKSYIERNEYYNKNINGDDGLTYKAIIDKKKDLMDMNISEIFKLEAPFNILYFLYYAYNYDYWDCAKNSNYANSFVNQLNDLNNDPNNKENSSYNKLLSILSDDYNNLQKKMYQFSIPPSLSTKFFNKSYVNSNYIYICCNT
;
A
#
# COMPACT_ATOMS: atom_id res chain seq x y z
N LYS A 1 -24.49 -5.59 1.42
CA LYS A 1 -23.95 -6.83 0.82
C LYS A 1 -23.73 -6.58 -0.66
N ILE A 2 -22.48 -6.49 -1.12
CA ILE A 2 -22.16 -6.48 -2.55
C ILE A 2 -22.58 -7.86 -3.08
N LYS A 3 -23.42 -7.93 -4.11
CA LYS A 3 -23.76 -9.21 -4.76
C LYS A 3 -22.50 -9.71 -5.46
N GLU A 4 -22.05 -10.92 -5.12
CA GLU A 4 -21.00 -11.59 -5.88
C GLU A 4 -21.45 -11.70 -7.33
N ASN A 5 -20.71 -11.05 -8.23
CA ASN A 5 -20.88 -11.23 -9.66
C ASN A 5 -19.83 -12.25 -10.11
N ASN A 6 -20.19 -13.54 -10.04
CA ASN A 6 -19.30 -14.69 -10.34
C ASN A 6 -18.66 -14.67 -11.74
N MET A 7 -19.04 -13.71 -12.59
CA MET A 7 -18.51 -13.54 -13.93
C MET A 7 -17.21 -12.72 -13.98
N ILE A 8 -16.93 -11.89 -12.98
CA ILE A 8 -15.75 -10.99 -12.99
C ILE A 8 -14.64 -11.63 -12.18
N LYS A 9 -13.63 -12.17 -12.86
CA LYS A 9 -12.50 -12.85 -12.21
C LYS A 9 -11.24 -12.02 -12.24
N LYS A 10 -11.08 -11.14 -13.23
CA LYS A 10 -9.93 -10.29 -13.42
C LYS A 10 -10.27 -8.82 -13.29
N LEU A 11 -9.28 -8.02 -12.90
CA LEU A 11 -9.44 -6.56 -12.83
C LEU A 11 -9.78 -5.95 -14.20
N GLY A 12 -9.21 -6.49 -15.28
CA GLY A 12 -9.52 -6.07 -16.64
C GLY A 12 -10.96 -6.31 -17.06
N ASP A 13 -11.60 -7.38 -16.57
CA ASP A 13 -13.01 -7.67 -16.84
C ASP A 13 -13.90 -6.64 -16.14
N PHE A 14 -13.56 -6.28 -14.89
CA PHE A 14 -14.22 -5.22 -14.15
C PHE A 14 -14.08 -3.88 -14.88
N TYR A 15 -12.86 -3.54 -15.30
CA TYR A 15 -12.58 -2.30 -16.00
C TYR A 15 -13.42 -2.16 -17.28
N LYS A 16 -13.42 -3.17 -18.15
CA LYS A 16 -14.19 -3.15 -19.40
C LYS A 16 -15.70 -3.05 -19.16
N SER A 17 -16.19 -3.75 -18.14
CA SER A 17 -17.63 -3.85 -17.87
C SER A 17 -18.20 -2.61 -17.20
N TYR A 18 -17.44 -1.93 -16.34
CA TYR A 18 -17.98 -0.87 -15.46
C TYR A 18 -17.29 0.49 -15.61
N ILE A 19 -16.08 0.55 -16.16
CA ILE A 19 -15.29 1.78 -16.24
C ILE A 19 -15.18 2.27 -17.69
N GLU A 20 -14.77 1.40 -18.62
CA GLU A 20 -14.42 1.79 -19.99
C GLU A 20 -15.56 2.51 -20.72
N ARG A 21 -16.80 2.04 -20.53
CA ARG A 21 -18.01 2.59 -21.18
C ARG A 21 -18.79 3.56 -20.30
N ASN A 22 -18.30 3.83 -19.10
CA ASN A 22 -19.02 4.66 -18.15
C ASN A 22 -18.63 6.13 -18.34
N GLU A 23 -19.57 6.93 -18.82
CA GLU A 23 -19.36 8.35 -19.14
C GLU A 23 -18.86 9.16 -17.96
N TYR A 24 -19.20 8.80 -16.72
CA TYR A 24 -18.72 9.50 -15.52
C TYR A 24 -17.20 9.41 -15.35
N TYR A 25 -16.56 8.33 -15.80
CA TYR A 25 -15.10 8.18 -15.75
C TYR A 25 -14.38 8.93 -16.87
N ASN A 26 -15.11 9.33 -17.91
CA ASN A 26 -14.62 10.17 -19.01
C ASN A 26 -14.81 11.66 -18.77
N LYS A 27 -15.49 12.05 -17.69
CA LYS A 27 -15.57 13.45 -17.29
C LYS A 27 -14.22 13.91 -16.78
N ASN A 28 -13.87 15.15 -17.11
CA ASN A 28 -12.69 15.80 -16.57
C ASN A 28 -12.81 15.88 -15.05
N ILE A 29 -11.74 15.53 -14.37
CA ILE A 29 -11.57 15.82 -12.96
C ILE A 29 -11.41 17.33 -12.85
N ASN A 30 -12.02 17.94 -11.83
CA ASN A 30 -11.89 19.38 -11.60
C ASN A 30 -10.41 19.73 -11.38
N GLY A 31 -9.82 20.50 -12.30
CA GLY A 31 -8.39 20.83 -12.36
C GLY A 31 -7.97 21.24 -13.77
N ASP A 32 -6.99 22.13 -13.89
CA ASP A 32 -6.55 22.82 -15.13
C ASP A 32 -5.94 21.90 -16.21
N ASP A 33 -5.81 20.61 -15.93
CA ASP A 33 -5.04 19.64 -16.70
C ASP A 33 -5.89 18.73 -17.60
N GLY A 34 -7.22 18.87 -17.59
CA GLY A 34 -8.12 18.14 -18.51
C GLY A 34 -8.06 16.61 -18.36
N LEU A 35 -7.53 16.12 -17.24
CA LEU A 35 -7.36 14.70 -16.93
C LEU A 35 -8.70 14.07 -16.52
N THR A 36 -8.95 12.85 -16.98
CA THR A 36 -10.14 12.06 -16.61
C THR A 36 -9.74 10.92 -15.67
N TYR A 37 -10.69 10.43 -14.86
CA TYR A 37 -10.45 9.24 -14.03
C TYR A 37 -10.04 8.04 -14.88
N LYS A 38 -10.65 7.88 -16.06
CA LYS A 38 -10.28 6.83 -17.01
C LYS A 38 -8.83 6.95 -17.46
N ALA A 39 -8.35 8.16 -17.78
CA ALA A 39 -6.97 8.38 -18.20
C ALA A 39 -5.96 8.01 -17.10
N ILE A 40 -6.28 8.25 -15.83
CA ILE A 40 -5.45 7.84 -14.69
C ILE A 40 -5.41 6.32 -14.57
N ILE A 41 -6.57 5.65 -14.63
CA ILE A 41 -6.65 4.19 -14.54
C ILE A 41 -5.94 3.52 -15.73
N ASP A 42 -6.04 4.09 -16.93
CA ASP A 42 -5.38 3.58 -18.14
C ASP A 42 -3.85 3.55 -18.01
N LYS A 43 -3.25 4.40 -17.16
CA LYS A 43 -1.80 4.35 -16.85
C LYS A 43 -1.41 3.16 -15.98
N LYS A 44 -2.36 2.45 -15.40
CA LYS A 44 -2.16 1.27 -14.53
C LYS A 44 -2.67 -0.02 -15.19
N LYS A 45 -2.72 -0.04 -16.53
CA LYS A 45 -3.17 -1.20 -17.32
C LYS A 45 -2.34 -2.46 -17.07
N ASP A 46 -1.10 -2.31 -16.64
CA ASP A 46 -0.23 -3.43 -16.28
C ASP A 46 -0.72 -4.21 -15.04
N LEU A 47 -1.72 -3.70 -14.31
CA LEU A 47 -2.39 -4.40 -13.22
C LEU A 47 -3.66 -5.15 -13.65
N MET A 48 -4.14 -4.97 -14.88
CA MET A 48 -5.46 -5.45 -15.32
C MET A 48 -5.53 -6.98 -15.49
N ASP A 49 -4.40 -7.64 -15.69
CA ASP A 49 -4.34 -9.10 -15.87
C ASP A 49 -4.48 -9.87 -14.55
N MET A 50 -4.45 -9.16 -13.42
CA MET A 50 -4.49 -9.74 -12.07
C MET A 50 -5.86 -10.31 -11.75
N ASN A 51 -5.86 -11.47 -11.08
CA ASN A 51 -7.09 -12.04 -10.56
C ASN A 51 -7.55 -11.23 -9.36
N ILE A 52 -8.85 -10.97 -9.27
CA ILE A 52 -9.44 -10.24 -8.14
C ILE A 52 -9.16 -10.96 -6.81
N SER A 53 -9.15 -12.29 -6.81
CA SER A 53 -8.78 -13.09 -5.64
C SER A 53 -7.35 -12.87 -5.16
N GLU A 54 -6.41 -12.52 -6.06
CA GLU A 54 -5.03 -12.19 -5.69
C GLU A 54 -4.97 -10.79 -5.07
N ILE A 55 -5.72 -9.83 -5.60
CA ILE A 55 -5.83 -8.47 -5.05
C ILE A 55 -6.35 -8.52 -3.61
N PHE A 56 -7.36 -9.35 -3.32
CA PHE A 56 -7.92 -9.48 -1.98
C PHE A 56 -6.92 -9.99 -0.93
N LYS A 57 -5.87 -10.72 -1.32
CA LYS A 57 -4.79 -11.10 -0.38
C LYS A 57 -4.01 -9.91 0.15
N LEU A 58 -3.98 -8.81 -0.61
CA LEU A 58 -3.28 -7.57 -0.26
C LEU A 58 -4.16 -6.60 0.55
N GLU A 59 -5.46 -6.87 0.71
CA GLU A 59 -6.39 -5.98 1.39
C GLU A 59 -6.02 -5.79 2.87
N ALA A 60 -5.80 -6.89 3.59
CA ALA A 60 -5.45 -6.87 5.00
C ALA A 60 -4.16 -6.09 5.30
N PRO A 61 -3.00 -6.35 4.65
CA PRO A 61 -1.79 -5.57 4.89
C PRO A 61 -1.93 -4.11 4.44
N PHE A 62 -2.66 -3.83 3.36
CA PHE A 62 -2.95 -2.46 2.93
C PHE A 62 -3.72 -1.69 4.02
N ASN A 63 -4.77 -2.28 4.58
CA ASN A 63 -5.57 -1.65 5.63
C ASN A 63 -4.76 -1.40 6.90
N ILE A 64 -3.86 -2.31 7.27
CA ILE A 64 -2.96 -2.12 8.41
C ILE A 64 -2.01 -0.94 8.14
N LEU A 65 -1.38 -0.90 6.97
CA LEU A 65 -0.47 0.18 6.60
C LEU A 65 -1.19 1.53 6.56
N TYR A 66 -2.39 1.59 5.99
CA TYR A 66 -3.25 2.77 6.01
C TYR A 66 -3.54 3.23 7.44
N PHE A 67 -3.92 2.30 8.33
CA PHE A 67 -4.16 2.62 9.74
C PHE A 67 -2.91 3.18 10.43
N LEU A 68 -1.73 2.63 10.16
CA LEU A 68 -0.48 3.14 10.74
C LEU A 68 -0.15 4.55 10.23
N TYR A 69 -0.35 4.84 8.95
CA TYR A 69 -0.24 6.20 8.41
C TYR A 69 -1.25 7.16 9.02
N TYR A 70 -2.49 6.71 9.23
CA TYR A 70 -3.53 7.49 9.90
C TYR A 70 -3.11 7.79 11.34
N ALA A 71 -2.75 6.78 12.12
CA ALA A 71 -2.33 6.92 13.51
C ALA A 71 -1.09 7.81 13.66
N TYR A 72 -0.17 7.78 12.70
CA TYR A 72 1.01 8.64 12.66
C TYR A 72 0.67 10.12 12.48
N ASN A 73 -0.36 10.45 11.71
CA ASN A 73 -0.75 11.85 11.44
C ASN A 73 -1.67 12.46 12.52
N TYR A 74 -2.10 11.67 13.50
CA TYR A 74 -2.94 12.14 14.61
C TYR A 74 -2.12 12.20 15.90
N ASP A 75 -2.40 13.19 16.75
CA ASP A 75 -1.57 13.56 17.92
C ASP A 75 -1.47 12.49 19.03
N TYR A 76 -2.11 11.33 18.91
CA TYR A 76 -2.05 10.25 19.89
C TYR A 76 -1.56 8.94 19.27
N TRP A 77 -0.24 8.74 19.28
CA TRP A 77 0.38 7.49 18.92
C TRP A 77 0.36 6.50 20.10
N ASP A 78 -0.61 5.57 20.09
CA ASP A 78 -0.61 4.44 21.02
C ASP A 78 0.45 3.41 20.61
N CYS A 79 1.58 3.47 21.30
CA CYS A 79 2.74 2.65 21.03
C CYS A 79 2.49 1.14 21.08
N ALA A 80 1.77 0.66 22.09
CA ALA A 80 1.53 -0.77 22.24
C ALA A 80 0.64 -1.29 21.10
N LYS A 81 -0.44 -0.56 20.82
CA LYS A 81 -1.38 -0.89 19.74
C LYS A 81 -0.72 -0.84 18.37
N ASN A 82 -0.01 0.25 18.05
CA ASN A 82 0.57 0.46 16.73
C ASN A 82 1.75 -0.49 16.46
N SER A 83 2.54 -0.84 17.49
CA SER A 83 3.59 -1.85 17.38
C SER A 83 3.03 -3.23 17.03
N ASN A 84 1.89 -3.60 17.61
CA ASN A 84 1.21 -4.87 17.28
C ASN A 84 0.73 -4.89 15.83
N TYR A 85 0.14 -3.79 15.34
CA TYR A 85 -0.27 -3.67 13.94
C TYR A 85 0.92 -3.76 12.99
N ALA A 86 2.02 -3.08 13.28
CA ALA A 86 3.19 -3.13 12.43
C ALA A 86 3.87 -4.51 12.41
N ASN A 87 3.93 -5.21 13.54
CA ASN A 87 4.37 -6.61 13.56
C ASN A 87 3.44 -7.51 12.74
N SER A 88 2.13 -7.29 12.83
CA SER A 88 1.15 -8.01 12.01
C SER A 88 1.36 -7.76 10.51
N PHE A 89 1.63 -6.51 10.13
CA PHE A 89 1.96 -6.14 8.74
C PHE A 89 3.21 -6.89 8.25
N VAL A 90 4.31 -6.87 9.01
CA VAL A 90 5.56 -7.54 8.63
C VAL A 90 5.35 -9.05 8.46
N ASN A 91 4.63 -9.69 9.37
CA ASN A 91 4.34 -11.12 9.27
C ASN A 91 3.52 -11.44 8.02
N GLN A 92 2.45 -10.68 7.75
CA GLN A 92 1.64 -10.86 6.53
C GLN A 92 2.45 -10.61 5.27
N LEU A 93 3.31 -9.58 5.25
CA LEU A 93 4.18 -9.29 4.10
C LEU A 93 5.15 -10.44 3.83
N ASN A 94 5.71 -11.07 4.88
CA ASN A 94 6.57 -12.25 4.75
C ASN A 94 5.82 -13.45 4.18
N ASP A 95 4.57 -13.67 4.59
CA ASP A 95 3.74 -14.74 4.04
C ASP A 95 3.44 -14.50 2.56
N LEU A 96 3.09 -13.26 2.19
CA LEU A 96 2.80 -12.85 0.81
C LEU A 96 4.04 -12.90 -0.10
N ASN A 97 5.24 -12.68 0.46
CA ASN A 97 6.49 -12.85 -0.27
C ASN A 97 6.70 -14.29 -0.76
N ASN A 98 6.13 -15.28 -0.07
CA ASN A 98 6.18 -16.69 -0.44
C ASN A 98 4.98 -17.13 -1.31
N ASP A 99 4.06 -16.22 -1.66
CA ASP A 99 2.91 -16.55 -2.50
C ASP A 99 3.38 -16.96 -3.91
N PRO A 100 2.83 -18.04 -4.51
CA PRO A 100 3.22 -18.49 -5.85
C PRO A 100 2.95 -17.46 -6.95
N ASN A 101 2.09 -16.46 -6.70
CA ASN A 101 1.85 -15.37 -7.63
C ASN A 101 2.88 -14.23 -7.51
N ASN A 102 3.72 -14.24 -6.46
CA ASN A 102 4.84 -13.31 -6.29
C ASN A 102 6.02 -13.67 -7.20
N LYS A 103 5.78 -13.65 -8.51
CA LYS A 103 6.81 -13.85 -9.53
C LYS A 103 7.43 -12.50 -9.87
N GLU A 104 8.73 -12.49 -10.10
CA GLU A 104 9.45 -11.28 -10.53
C GLU A 104 8.72 -10.61 -11.71
N ASN A 105 8.57 -9.28 -11.64
CA ASN A 105 7.89 -8.45 -12.64
C ASN A 105 6.38 -8.69 -12.82
N SER A 106 5.77 -9.62 -12.09
CA SER A 106 4.32 -9.81 -12.10
C SER A 106 3.58 -8.61 -11.50
N SER A 107 2.32 -8.42 -11.90
CA SER A 107 1.47 -7.34 -11.34
C SER A 107 1.28 -7.47 -9.83
N TYR A 108 1.22 -8.70 -9.32
CA TYR A 108 1.16 -8.99 -7.89
C TYR A 108 2.45 -8.57 -7.17
N ASN A 109 3.62 -8.97 -7.69
CA ASN A 109 4.92 -8.56 -7.17
C ASN A 109 5.10 -7.04 -7.16
N LYS A 110 4.64 -6.34 -8.20
CA LYS A 110 4.65 -4.86 -8.25
C LYS A 110 3.83 -4.22 -7.13
N LEU A 111 2.60 -4.69 -6.90
CA LEU A 111 1.77 -4.18 -5.79
C LEU A 111 2.39 -4.48 -4.43
N LEU A 112 2.95 -5.67 -4.26
CA LEU A 112 3.62 -6.07 -3.03
C LEU A 112 4.86 -5.19 -2.75
N SER A 113 5.64 -4.87 -3.79
CA SER A 113 6.76 -3.93 -3.70
C SER A 113 6.30 -2.54 -3.28
N ILE A 114 5.22 -2.01 -3.86
CA ILE A 114 4.66 -0.71 -3.48
C ILE A 114 4.27 -0.70 -1.99
N LEU A 115 3.58 -1.74 -1.49
CA LEU A 115 3.24 -1.86 -0.08
C LEU A 115 4.48 -1.89 0.84
N SER A 116 5.51 -2.64 0.43
CA SER A 116 6.78 -2.71 1.16
C SER A 116 7.50 -1.35 1.20
N ASP A 117 7.57 -0.68 0.05
CA ASP A 117 8.22 0.62 -0.09
C ASP A 117 7.49 1.71 0.71
N ASP A 118 6.15 1.71 0.70
CA ASP A 118 5.35 2.63 1.48
C ASP A 118 5.49 2.42 2.99
N TYR A 119 5.62 1.17 3.45
CA TYR A 119 5.93 0.88 4.85
C TYR A 119 7.34 1.34 5.23
N ASN A 120 8.34 1.12 4.37
CA ASN A 120 9.69 1.64 4.58
C ASN A 120 9.70 3.18 4.67
N ASN A 121 8.88 3.85 3.85
CA ASN A 121 8.72 5.30 3.90
C ASN A 121 8.06 5.76 5.21
N LEU A 122 7.08 5.02 5.73
CA LEU A 122 6.48 5.29 7.04
C LEU A 122 7.53 5.17 8.15
N GLN A 123 8.33 4.10 8.15
CA GLN A 123 9.40 3.91 9.13
C GLN A 123 10.40 5.06 9.11
N LYS A 124 10.81 5.52 7.92
CA LYS A 124 11.71 6.68 7.78
C LYS A 124 11.11 7.95 8.36
N LYS A 125 9.82 8.21 8.09
CA LYS A 125 9.09 9.36 8.67
C LYS A 125 9.09 9.29 10.19
N MET A 126 8.74 8.14 10.77
CA MET A 126 8.75 7.95 12.21
C MET A 126 10.15 8.14 12.82
N TYR A 127 11.19 7.60 12.20
CA TYR A 127 12.57 7.75 12.66
C TYR A 127 13.05 9.21 12.67
N GLN A 128 12.70 10.00 11.65
CA GLN A 128 13.06 11.42 11.61
C GLN A 128 12.42 12.22 12.75
N PHE A 129 11.26 11.81 13.24
CA PHE A 129 10.61 12.44 14.40
C PHE A 129 11.26 12.02 15.73
N SER A 130 11.74 10.77 15.83
CA SER A 130 12.36 10.24 17.05
C SER A 130 13.80 10.70 17.27
N ILE A 131 14.44 11.30 16.27
CA ILE A 131 15.81 11.81 16.38
C ILE A 131 15.81 13.34 16.33
N PRO A 132 16.38 14.03 17.33
CA PRO A 132 16.60 15.47 17.25
C PRO A 132 17.40 15.81 15.98
N PRO A 133 17.08 16.91 15.26
CA PRO A 133 17.65 17.20 13.94
C PRO A 133 19.19 17.08 13.82
N SER A 134 19.92 17.28 14.94
CA SER A 134 21.38 17.20 15.02
C SER A 134 22.01 15.81 14.86
N LEU A 135 21.26 14.70 15.04
CA LEU A 135 21.80 13.32 14.95
C LEU A 135 21.46 12.58 13.65
N SER A 136 20.55 13.12 12.82
CA SER A 136 19.96 12.42 11.67
C SER A 136 20.93 12.08 10.53
N THR A 137 22.04 12.81 10.38
CA THR A 137 22.94 12.72 9.22
C THR A 137 23.89 11.52 9.21
N LYS A 138 24.01 10.74 10.29
CA LYS A 138 25.04 9.69 10.41
C LYS A 138 24.58 8.25 10.15
N PHE A 139 23.27 7.97 10.07
CA PHE A 139 22.76 6.59 10.12
C PHE A 139 22.05 6.08 8.85
N PHE A 140 21.92 6.87 7.79
CA PHE A 140 21.09 6.53 6.62
C PHE A 140 21.59 5.39 5.70
N ASN A 141 22.70 4.71 6.02
CA ASN A 141 23.30 3.70 5.14
C ASN A 141 23.19 2.27 5.71
N LYS A 142 21.99 1.66 5.68
CA LYS A 142 21.80 0.23 5.32
C LYS A 142 20.33 -0.19 5.31
N SER A 143 19.94 -0.80 4.19
CA SER A 143 18.66 -1.43 3.90
C SER A 143 18.49 -2.76 4.63
N TYR A 144 17.69 -2.76 5.70
CA TYR A 144 16.99 -3.94 6.23
C TYR A 144 15.67 -3.46 6.82
N VAL A 145 14.55 -4.06 6.41
CA VAL A 145 13.25 -3.87 7.06
C VAL A 145 13.38 -4.47 8.46
N ASN A 146 13.71 -3.65 9.44
CA ASN A 146 13.95 -4.10 10.80
C ASN A 146 12.75 -3.67 11.65
N SER A 147 12.08 -4.62 12.33
CA SER A 147 11.00 -4.29 13.29
C SER A 147 11.51 -3.40 14.44
N ASN A 148 12.84 -3.31 14.59
CA ASN A 148 13.53 -2.47 15.57
C ASN A 148 13.18 -0.98 15.49
N TYR A 149 12.78 -0.44 14.32
CA TYR A 149 12.58 1.02 14.19
C TYR A 149 11.30 1.54 14.87
N ILE A 150 10.23 0.75 14.91
CA ILE A 150 9.01 1.14 15.63
C ILE A 150 9.22 1.06 17.13
N TYR A 151 10.00 0.07 17.58
CA TYR A 151 10.44 -0.02 18.97
C TYR A 151 11.22 1.22 19.45
N ILE A 152 12.01 1.85 18.57
CA ILE A 152 12.77 3.07 18.91
C ILE A 152 11.84 4.25 19.21
N CYS A 153 10.77 4.44 18.42
CA CYS A 153 9.82 5.56 18.60
C CYS A 153 8.97 5.45 19.86
N CYS A 154 8.97 4.29 20.52
CA CYS A 154 8.16 3.98 21.69
C CYS A 154 8.93 3.94 23.02
N ASN A 155 10.26 4.16 22.97
CA ASN A 155 11.13 4.20 24.14
C ASN A 155 11.80 5.58 24.35
N THR A 156 11.37 6.60 23.63
CA THR A 156 11.77 8.02 23.77
C THR A 156 10.60 8.83 24.27
#